data_AF-A0A0R2T0T9-F1
#
_entry.id   AF-A0A0R2T0T9-F1
#
_cell.length_a   1.000
_cell.length_b   1.000
_cell.length_c   1.000
_cell.angle_alpha   90.00
_cell.angle_beta   90.00
_cell.angle_gamma   90.00
#
_symmetry.space_group_name_H-M   'P 1'
#
loop_
_entity.id
_entity.type
_entity.pdbx_description
1 polymer ?
#
loop_
_entity_poly.entity_id
_entity_poly.type
_entity_poly.pdbx_seq_one_letter_code
_entity_poly.pdbx_strand_id
1 'polypeptide(L)'
;MTVLKSKTFNSIFSFVLLGMLLISLGSCQSKYDRTVKKEMASGKRIDSLQFNLYFGDSKKDFFAKCWELNKKGLIKQGPKNQFVAYELKGTSETSMTHLFYGIFNEEKQMVGLDMEFTYDGWSPWTEKLQSDKLLFVAMDTLKKWYPGNDFFLLENKQLNTPTYVKIDGNRQIIIHAQGDKDVKVTLEDLRHKFPALK
;
A
#
# COMPACT_ATOMS: atom_id res chain seq x y z
N MET A 1 -48.85 -31.82 44.85
CA MET A 1 -48.29 -31.92 43.50
C MET A 1 -47.68 -30.57 43.12
N THR A 2 -46.38 -30.57 42.88
CA THR A 2 -45.49 -29.43 42.70
C THR A 2 -45.56 -28.91 41.27
N VAL A 3 -45.66 -27.60 41.05
CA VAL A 3 -45.31 -26.97 39.76
C VAL A 3 -44.33 -25.84 40.03
N LEU A 4 -43.05 -26.19 39.92
CA LEU A 4 -41.93 -25.26 39.84
C LEU A 4 -41.69 -24.91 38.37
N LYS A 5 -41.22 -23.68 38.13
CA LYS A 5 -40.62 -23.13 36.88
C LYS A 5 -41.54 -22.40 35.91
N SER A 6 -41.61 -21.08 36.04
CA SER A 6 -41.89 -20.17 34.90
C SER A 6 -40.93 -18.98 34.78
N LYS A 7 -40.15 -18.63 35.82
CA LYS A 7 -39.25 -17.47 35.78
C LYS A 7 -37.90 -17.72 35.07
N THR A 8 -37.41 -18.95 35.03
CA THR A 8 -36.10 -19.27 34.43
C THR A 8 -36.11 -19.27 32.89
N PHE A 9 -37.26 -19.56 32.27
CA PHE A 9 -37.36 -19.71 30.81
C PHE A 9 -37.33 -18.34 30.08
N ASN A 10 -38.00 -17.31 30.62
CA ASN A 10 -37.97 -15.95 30.07
C ASN A 10 -36.61 -15.25 30.20
N SER A 11 -35.84 -15.57 31.25
CA SER A 11 -34.50 -15.01 31.45
C SER A 11 -33.48 -15.58 30.46
N ILE A 12 -33.55 -16.88 30.17
CA ILE A 12 -32.67 -17.53 29.19
C ILE A 12 -32.97 -17.03 27.76
N PHE A 13 -34.24 -16.86 27.41
CA PHE A 13 -34.63 -16.33 26.09
C PHE A 13 -34.14 -14.89 25.86
N SER A 14 -34.15 -14.06 26.91
CA SER A 14 -33.64 -12.67 26.87
C SER A 14 -32.11 -12.60 26.73
N PHE A 15 -31.36 -13.50 27.37
CA PHE A 15 -29.90 -13.60 27.21
C PHE A 15 -29.49 -14.11 25.82
N VAL A 16 -30.25 -15.04 25.24
CA VAL A 16 -30.01 -15.55 23.88
C VAL A 16 -30.29 -14.47 22.82
N LEU A 17 -31.34 -13.65 23.00
CA LEU A 17 -31.64 -12.53 22.11
C LEU A 17 -30.56 -11.43 22.16
N LEU A 18 -30.05 -11.12 23.36
CA LEU A 18 -28.97 -10.15 23.55
C LEU A 18 -27.63 -10.66 22.97
N GLY A 19 -27.36 -11.96 23.08
CA GLY A 19 -26.21 -12.61 22.45
C GLY A 19 -26.25 -12.59 20.93
N MET A 20 -27.42 -12.83 20.31
CA MET A 20 -27.59 -12.71 18.86
C MET A 20 -27.48 -11.27 18.35
N LEU A 21 -27.94 -10.27 19.12
CA LEU A 21 -27.81 -8.86 18.76
C LEU A 21 -26.34 -8.40 18.73
N LEU A 22 -25.52 -8.88 19.67
CA LEU A 22 -24.08 -8.58 19.75
C LEU A 22 -23.26 -9.20 18.61
N ILE A 23 -23.66 -10.36 18.07
CA ILE A 23 -22.98 -11.02 16.95
C ILE A 23 -23.25 -10.28 15.62
N SER A 24 -24.37 -9.57 15.50
CA SER A 24 -24.79 -8.91 14.26
C SER A 24 -24.02 -7.62 13.94
N LEU A 25 -23.38 -6.99 14.93
CA LEU A 25 -22.67 -5.71 14.79
C LEU A 25 -21.25 -5.84 14.20
N GLY A 26 -20.72 -7.06 14.05
CA GLY A 26 -19.35 -7.30 13.57
C GLY A 26 -19.18 -7.49 12.06
N SER A 27 -20.27 -7.56 11.28
CA SER A 27 -20.23 -8.18 9.94
C SER A 27 -20.02 -7.23 8.74
N CYS A 28 -19.91 -5.91 8.94
CA CYS A 28 -19.86 -4.94 7.83
C CYS A 28 -18.48 -4.34 7.56
N GLN A 29 -17.40 -5.07 7.84
CA GLN A 29 -16.04 -4.57 7.62
C GLN A 29 -15.47 -5.08 6.30
N SER A 30 -14.94 -4.19 5.45
CA SER A 30 -14.36 -4.56 4.16
C SER A 30 -13.10 -5.43 4.31
N LYS A 31 -12.70 -6.14 3.24
CA LYS A 31 -11.43 -6.89 3.23
C LYS A 31 -10.25 -5.97 3.57
N TYR A 32 -10.22 -4.77 2.99
CA TYR A 32 -9.20 -3.77 3.25
C TYR A 32 -9.10 -3.43 4.74
N ASP A 33 -10.21 -3.02 5.34
CA ASP A 33 -10.23 -2.60 6.74
C ASP A 33 -9.79 -3.75 7.65
N ARG A 34 -10.25 -4.98 7.37
CA ARG A 34 -9.86 -6.16 8.17
C ARG A 34 -8.35 -6.39 8.10
N THR A 35 -7.77 -6.28 6.91
CA THR A 35 -6.31 -6.41 6.72
C THR A 35 -5.54 -5.30 7.42
N VAL A 36 -5.97 -4.03 7.30
CA VAL A 36 -5.32 -2.90 8.02
C VAL A 36 -5.33 -3.14 9.52
N LYS A 37 -6.50 -3.43 10.12
CA LYS A 37 -6.58 -3.67 11.57
C LYS A 37 -5.72 -4.85 12.01
N LYS A 38 -5.74 -5.96 11.26
CA LYS A 38 -4.95 -7.15 11.55
C LYS A 38 -3.44 -6.86 11.51
N GLU A 39 -2.98 -6.22 10.44
CA GLU A 39 -1.54 -5.94 10.24
C GLU A 39 -1.03 -4.89 11.23
N MET A 40 -1.80 -3.84 11.52
CA MET A 40 -1.43 -2.85 12.54
C MET A 40 -1.39 -3.47 13.94
N ALA A 41 -2.36 -4.32 14.30
CA ALA A 41 -2.39 -5.01 15.58
C ALA A 41 -1.27 -6.05 15.76
N SER A 42 -0.57 -6.44 14.69
CA SER A 42 0.60 -7.34 14.79
C SER A 42 1.79 -6.68 15.50
N GLY A 43 1.83 -5.35 15.60
CA GLY A 43 2.95 -4.58 16.15
C GLY A 43 4.21 -4.60 15.29
N LYS A 44 4.19 -5.27 14.11
CA LYS A 44 5.33 -5.36 13.21
C LYS A 44 5.63 -4.00 12.58
N ARG A 45 6.81 -3.44 12.88
CA ARG A 45 7.30 -2.18 12.30
C ARG A 45 8.30 -2.46 11.19
N ILE A 46 8.01 -1.98 9.98
CA ILE A 46 8.81 -2.13 8.77
C ILE A 46 9.08 -0.73 8.21
N ASP A 47 10.09 -0.07 8.76
CA ASP A 47 10.40 1.32 8.41
C ASP A 47 11.41 1.45 7.26
N SER A 48 12.14 0.39 6.93
CA SER A 48 13.09 0.38 5.81
C SER A 48 12.40 0.34 4.44
N LEU A 49 12.86 1.20 3.53
CA LEU A 49 12.42 1.31 2.14
C LEU A 49 13.60 1.07 1.18
N GLN A 50 13.29 0.93 -0.12
CA GLN A 50 14.30 0.80 -1.16
C GLN A 50 15.28 2.00 -1.14
N PHE A 51 16.52 1.78 -1.57
CA PHE A 51 17.57 2.81 -1.62
C PHE A 51 18.05 3.35 -0.26
N ASN A 52 17.95 2.55 0.80
CA ASN A 52 18.34 2.94 2.17
C ASN A 52 17.55 4.16 2.69
N LEU A 53 16.34 4.33 2.17
CA LEU A 53 15.35 5.28 2.66
C LEU A 53 14.58 4.65 3.83
N TYR A 54 14.05 5.48 4.72
CA TYR A 54 13.25 5.02 5.86
C TYR A 54 12.04 5.92 6.10
N PHE A 55 10.93 5.33 6.55
CA PHE A 55 9.90 6.14 7.21
C PHE A 55 10.53 6.90 8.38
N GLY A 56 10.24 8.20 8.46
CA GLY A 56 10.80 9.12 9.44
C GLY A 56 12.09 9.83 8.99
N ASP A 57 12.70 9.48 7.86
CA ASP A 57 13.80 10.29 7.29
C ASP A 57 13.34 11.74 7.15
N SER A 58 14.18 12.70 7.53
CA SER A 58 13.86 14.09 7.23
C SER A 58 13.93 14.32 5.72
N LYS A 59 13.26 15.37 5.23
CA LYS A 59 13.40 15.81 3.84
C LYS A 59 14.85 16.08 3.45
N LYS A 60 15.68 16.54 4.41
CA LYS A 60 17.13 16.71 4.21
C LYS A 60 17.83 15.37 4.00
N ASP A 61 17.50 14.36 4.81
CA ASP A 61 18.09 13.01 4.70
C ASP A 61 17.72 12.36 3.37
N PHE A 62 16.46 12.49 2.94
CA PHE A 62 16.00 12.03 1.63
C PHE A 62 16.87 12.61 0.50
N PHE A 63 17.06 13.93 0.47
CA PHE A 63 17.87 14.56 -0.57
C PHE A 63 19.35 14.18 -0.47
N ALA A 64 19.92 14.09 0.73
CA ALA A 64 21.31 13.68 0.92
C ALA A 64 21.56 12.26 0.41
N LYS A 65 20.66 11.32 0.72
CA LYS A 65 20.72 9.94 0.22
C LYS A 65 20.59 9.88 -1.30
N CYS A 66 19.65 10.65 -1.88
CA CYS A 66 19.50 10.72 -3.33
C CYS A 66 20.74 11.33 -4.01
N TRP A 67 21.36 12.35 -3.41
CA TRP A 67 22.58 12.94 -3.95
C TRP A 67 23.72 11.93 -3.99
N GLU A 68 23.90 11.16 -2.92
CA GLU A 68 24.92 10.09 -2.87
C GLU A 68 24.67 8.98 -3.90
N LEU A 69 23.42 8.58 -4.11
CA LEU A 69 23.07 7.59 -5.14
C LEU A 69 23.29 8.15 -6.55
N ASN A 70 23.01 9.44 -6.78
CA ASN A 70 23.24 10.09 -8.06
C ASN A 70 24.74 10.20 -8.37
N LYS A 71 25.58 10.54 -7.38
CA LYS A 71 27.05 10.52 -7.53
C LYS A 71 27.61 9.16 -7.92
N LYS A 72 26.95 8.09 -7.47
CA LYS A 72 27.29 6.70 -7.84
C LYS A 72 26.73 6.29 -9.21
N GLY A 73 26.02 7.17 -9.91
CA GLY A 73 25.38 6.87 -11.18
C GLY A 73 24.21 5.90 -11.09
N LEU A 74 23.69 5.62 -9.89
CA LEU A 74 22.60 4.65 -9.68
C LEU A 74 21.24 5.24 -10.01
N ILE A 75 21.06 6.53 -9.76
CA ILE A 75 19.83 7.28 -10.07
C ILE A 75 20.18 8.56 -10.81
N LYS A 76 19.19 9.14 -11.47
CA LYS A 76 19.28 10.43 -12.16
C LYS A 76 18.09 11.32 -11.80
N GLN A 77 18.17 12.58 -12.22
CA GLN A 77 17.06 13.49 -12.12
C GLN A 77 15.93 13.06 -13.06
N GLY A 78 14.71 12.96 -12.53
CA GLY A 78 13.51 12.62 -13.26
C GLY A 78 12.80 13.83 -13.86
N PRO A 79 11.63 13.60 -14.51
CA PRO A 79 10.87 14.65 -15.18
C PRO A 79 10.48 15.83 -14.27
N LYS A 80 10.39 17.02 -14.88
CA LYS A 80 9.98 18.29 -14.23
C LYS A 80 10.81 18.69 -13.00
N ASN A 81 11.98 18.08 -12.79
CA ASN A 81 12.81 18.27 -11.59
C ASN A 81 12.08 17.92 -10.28
N GLN A 82 11.04 17.09 -10.38
CA GLN A 82 10.19 16.72 -9.24
C GLN A 82 10.54 15.33 -8.71
N PHE A 83 10.87 14.39 -9.60
CA PHE A 83 11.12 13.01 -9.24
C PHE A 83 12.60 12.64 -9.32
N VAL A 84 12.96 11.61 -8.56
CA VAL A 84 14.16 10.83 -8.78
C VAL A 84 13.84 9.72 -9.76
N ALA A 85 14.72 9.46 -10.73
CA ALA A 85 14.57 8.38 -11.70
C ALA A 85 15.59 7.26 -11.47
N TYR A 86 15.11 6.04 -11.39
CA TYR A 86 15.89 4.80 -11.34
C TYR A 86 15.53 3.92 -12.54
N GLU A 87 16.53 3.50 -13.30
CA GLU A 87 16.32 2.66 -14.49
C GLU A 87 16.47 1.19 -14.12
N LEU A 88 15.39 0.42 -14.22
CA LEU A 88 15.39 -1.01 -13.99
C LEU A 88 15.72 -1.73 -15.28
N LYS A 89 16.94 -2.26 -15.35
CA LYS A 89 17.41 -3.14 -16.42
C LYS A 89 17.31 -4.59 -15.97
N GLY A 90 16.62 -5.43 -16.75
CA GLY A 90 16.69 -6.90 -16.61
C GLY A 90 15.66 -7.57 -15.68
N THR A 91 14.61 -6.89 -15.22
CA THR A 91 13.47 -7.56 -14.53
C THR A 91 12.42 -8.11 -15.50
N SER A 92 12.46 -7.69 -16.76
CA SER A 92 11.69 -8.21 -17.90
C SER A 92 12.51 -8.02 -19.19
N GLU A 93 12.03 -8.54 -20.34
CA GLU A 93 12.68 -8.27 -21.64
C GLU A 93 12.76 -6.77 -21.97
N THR A 94 11.92 -5.94 -21.34
CA THR A 94 11.88 -4.49 -21.52
C THR A 94 12.37 -3.78 -20.26
N SER A 95 13.23 -2.78 -20.45
CA SER A 95 13.62 -1.89 -19.35
C SER A 95 12.46 -0.97 -18.95
N MET A 96 12.46 -0.54 -17.69
CA MET A 96 11.45 0.39 -17.19
C MET A 96 12.07 1.44 -16.29
N THR A 97 11.52 2.63 -16.33
CA THR A 97 11.88 3.74 -15.45
C THR A 97 10.97 3.72 -14.23
N HIS A 98 11.57 3.70 -13.05
CA HIS A 98 10.92 3.92 -11.78
C HIS A 98 11.18 5.34 -11.31
N LEU A 99 10.12 6.13 -11.19
CA LEU A 99 10.16 7.45 -10.56
C LEU A 99 9.74 7.34 -9.10
N PHE A 100 10.41 8.10 -8.22
CA PHE A 100 9.98 8.22 -6.82
C PHE A 100 10.28 9.59 -6.22
N TYR A 101 9.47 9.98 -5.24
CA TYR A 101 9.65 11.15 -4.41
C TYR A 101 9.09 10.93 -3.00
N GLY A 102 9.71 11.55 -1.98
CA GLY A 102 9.22 11.46 -0.60
C GLY A 102 7.89 12.18 -0.41
N ILE A 103 6.95 11.53 0.27
CA ILE A 103 5.75 12.15 0.85
C ILE A 103 6.12 12.56 2.27
N PHE A 104 6.00 13.85 2.59
CA PHE A 104 6.43 14.40 3.85
C PHE A 104 5.24 14.95 4.65
N ASN A 105 5.24 14.75 5.97
CA ASN A 105 4.31 15.40 6.88
C ASN A 105 4.68 16.88 7.12
N GLU A 106 3.93 17.55 7.98
CA GLU A 106 4.13 18.96 8.34
C GLU A 106 5.51 19.21 8.96
N GLU A 107 6.03 18.24 9.72
CA GLU A 107 7.37 18.25 10.32
C GLU A 107 8.50 17.90 9.32
N LYS A 108 8.17 17.72 8.04
CA LYS A 108 9.10 17.35 6.96
C LYS A 108 9.77 15.99 7.17
N GLN A 109 9.11 15.09 7.89
CA GLN A 109 9.48 13.68 8.02
C GLN A 109 8.78 12.86 6.94
N MET A 110 9.49 11.91 6.36
CA MET A 110 8.97 11.10 5.28
C MET A 110 7.99 10.06 5.82
N VAL A 111 6.75 10.13 5.38
CA VAL A 111 5.65 9.22 5.77
C VAL A 111 5.24 8.31 4.61
N GLY A 112 5.88 8.47 3.45
CA GLY A 112 5.57 7.71 2.26
C GLY A 112 6.49 7.99 1.08
N LEU A 113 6.26 7.26 0.00
CA LEU A 113 6.83 7.51 -1.33
C LEU A 113 5.69 7.62 -2.34
N ASP A 114 5.74 8.69 -3.13
CA ASP A 114 4.98 8.79 -4.37
C ASP A 114 5.84 8.22 -5.51
N MET A 115 5.32 7.23 -6.22
CA MET A 115 6.09 6.43 -7.16
C MET A 115 5.34 6.22 -8.47
N GLU A 116 6.10 6.06 -9.55
CA GLU A 116 5.58 5.78 -10.88
C GLU A 116 6.47 4.75 -11.57
N PHE A 117 5.88 3.89 -12.38
CA PHE A 117 6.61 3.03 -13.30
C PHE A 117 6.13 3.31 -14.72
N THR A 118 7.08 3.33 -15.66
CA THR A 118 6.82 3.46 -17.09
C THR A 118 7.76 2.54 -17.85
N TYR A 119 7.28 1.84 -18.88
CA TYR A 119 8.18 1.14 -19.80
C TYR A 119 9.02 2.14 -20.61
N ASP A 120 10.31 1.84 -20.74
CA ASP A 120 11.15 2.62 -21.63
C ASP A 120 10.75 2.34 -23.09
N GLY A 121 10.72 3.38 -23.91
CA GLY A 121 10.28 3.27 -25.31
C GLY A 121 8.77 3.11 -25.51
N TRP A 122 7.96 3.36 -24.48
CA TRP A 122 6.51 3.41 -24.62
C TRP A 122 6.06 4.34 -25.77
N SER A 123 5.01 3.90 -26.46
CA SER A 123 4.30 4.67 -27.47
C SER A 123 2.83 4.21 -27.51
N PRO A 124 1.87 5.05 -27.92
CA PRO A 124 0.45 4.66 -28.02
C PRO A 124 0.20 3.42 -28.89
N TRP A 125 1.10 3.13 -29.85
CA TRP A 125 0.96 2.03 -30.81
C TRP A 125 1.61 0.72 -30.35
N THR A 126 2.31 0.73 -29.21
CA THR A 126 3.05 -0.45 -28.73
C THR A 126 2.22 -1.21 -27.70
N GLU A 127 1.29 -2.06 -28.14
CA GLU A 127 0.34 -2.80 -27.28
C GLU A 127 1.01 -3.57 -26.13
N LYS A 128 2.24 -4.07 -26.34
CA LYS A 128 2.98 -4.83 -25.31
C LYS A 128 3.51 -3.97 -24.16
N LEU A 129 3.60 -2.66 -24.36
CA LEU A 129 4.19 -1.73 -23.39
C LEU A 129 3.14 -0.91 -22.66
N GLN A 130 1.88 -1.32 -22.66
CA GLN A 130 0.82 -0.56 -21.97
C GLN A 130 0.81 -0.80 -20.46
N SER A 131 0.21 0.15 -19.73
CA SER A 131 0.14 0.21 -18.27
C SER A 131 -0.55 -1.01 -17.64
N ASP A 132 -1.49 -1.64 -18.35
CA ASP A 132 -2.19 -2.85 -17.89
C ASP A 132 -1.22 -4.05 -17.79
N LYS A 133 -0.23 -4.15 -18.69
CA LYS A 133 0.85 -5.14 -18.62
C LYS A 133 1.91 -4.74 -17.61
N LEU A 134 2.28 -3.45 -17.62
CA LEU A 134 3.26 -2.90 -16.69
C LEU A 134 2.83 -3.08 -15.23
N LEU A 135 1.52 -3.00 -14.95
CA LEU A 135 0.96 -3.14 -13.62
C LEU A 135 1.43 -4.42 -12.93
N PHE A 136 1.36 -5.55 -13.61
CA PHE A 136 1.76 -6.83 -13.06
C PHE A 136 3.28 -6.93 -12.87
N VAL A 137 4.08 -6.37 -13.79
CA VAL A 137 5.54 -6.31 -13.66
C VAL A 137 5.97 -5.41 -12.50
N ALA A 138 5.29 -4.28 -12.31
CA ALA A 138 5.51 -3.37 -11.18
C ALA A 138 5.11 -4.03 -9.85
N MET A 139 4.00 -4.76 -9.79
CA MET A 139 3.61 -5.55 -8.62
C MET A 139 4.68 -6.58 -8.25
N ASP A 140 5.21 -7.33 -9.22
CA ASP A 140 6.28 -8.32 -8.98
C ASP A 140 7.57 -7.66 -8.51
N THR A 141 7.91 -6.50 -9.08
CA THR A 141 9.08 -5.70 -8.67
C THR A 141 8.92 -5.23 -7.22
N LEU A 142 7.75 -4.71 -6.86
CA LEU A 142 7.45 -4.26 -5.50
C LEU A 142 7.44 -5.42 -4.51
N LYS A 143 6.94 -6.61 -4.89
CA LYS A 143 7.00 -7.81 -4.04
C LYS A 143 8.44 -8.24 -3.74
N LYS A 144 9.36 -8.09 -4.71
CA LYS A 144 10.79 -8.37 -4.52
C LYS A 144 11.45 -7.37 -3.58
N TRP A 145 11.15 -6.07 -3.73
CA TRP A 145 11.68 -5.03 -2.84
C TRP A 145 11.07 -5.08 -1.43
N TYR A 146 9.80 -5.49 -1.35
CA TYR A 146 8.98 -5.42 -0.14
C TYR A 146 8.31 -6.77 0.13
N PRO A 147 9.08 -7.81 0.54
CA PRO A 147 8.53 -9.13 0.80
C PRO A 147 7.52 -9.12 1.96
N GLY A 148 6.56 -10.04 1.94
CA GLY A 148 5.49 -10.16 2.93
C GLY A 148 4.21 -10.72 2.32
N ASN A 149 3.06 -10.16 2.70
CA ASN A 149 1.75 -10.51 2.16
C ASN A 149 1.65 -10.21 0.65
N ASP A 150 0.69 -10.85 -0.03
CA ASP A 150 0.38 -10.56 -1.43
C ASP A 150 -0.52 -9.34 -1.62
N PHE A 151 -0.50 -8.80 -2.83
CA PHE A 151 -1.48 -7.81 -3.28
C PHE A 151 -2.87 -8.43 -3.37
N PHE A 152 -3.89 -7.65 -3.03
CA PHE A 152 -5.29 -7.98 -3.28
C PHE A 152 -6.02 -6.82 -3.92
N LEU A 153 -7.06 -7.13 -4.70
CA LEU A 153 -7.92 -6.12 -5.32
C LEU A 153 -8.67 -5.34 -4.23
N LEU A 154 -8.59 -4.02 -4.30
CA LEU A 154 -9.37 -3.11 -3.48
C LEU A 154 -10.76 -2.95 -4.08
N GLU A 155 -11.73 -3.65 -3.50
CA GLU A 155 -13.13 -3.55 -3.90
C GLU A 155 -13.73 -2.21 -3.44
N ASN A 156 -13.78 -1.24 -4.34
CA ASN A 156 -14.35 0.07 -4.09
C ASN A 156 -15.04 0.57 -5.37
N LYS A 157 -16.36 0.79 -5.30
CA LYS A 157 -17.20 1.13 -6.47
C LYS A 157 -16.91 2.52 -7.03
N GLN A 158 -16.21 3.36 -6.28
CA GLN A 158 -15.82 4.72 -6.67
C GLN A 158 -14.48 4.74 -7.44
N LEU A 159 -13.75 3.62 -7.48
CA LEU A 159 -12.52 3.51 -8.25
C LEU A 159 -12.85 3.15 -9.71
N ASN A 160 -12.34 3.96 -10.63
CA ASN A 160 -12.56 3.77 -12.07
C ASN A 160 -11.54 2.80 -12.70
N THR A 161 -10.49 2.44 -11.95
CA THR A 161 -9.45 1.51 -12.40
C THR A 161 -9.20 0.43 -11.35
N PRO A 162 -8.93 -0.82 -11.76
CA PRO A 162 -8.52 -1.87 -10.84
C PRO A 162 -7.33 -1.43 -9.99
N THR A 163 -7.55 -1.32 -8.69
CA THR A 163 -6.54 -0.88 -7.73
C THR A 163 -6.20 -2.02 -6.81
N TYR A 164 -4.91 -2.32 -6.67
CA TYR A 164 -4.42 -3.38 -5.82
C TYR A 164 -3.74 -2.79 -4.60
N VAL A 165 -3.84 -3.49 -3.48
CA VAL A 165 -3.26 -3.07 -2.21
C VAL A 165 -2.54 -4.24 -1.56
N LYS A 166 -1.37 -3.95 -1.00
CA LYS A 166 -0.57 -4.86 -0.17
C LYS A 166 -0.29 -4.16 1.15
N ILE A 167 -0.43 -4.90 2.26
CA ILE A 167 -0.21 -4.35 3.60
C ILE A 167 0.68 -5.34 4.37
N ASP A 168 1.77 -4.85 4.95
CA ASP A 168 2.65 -5.59 5.85
C ASP A 168 2.94 -4.76 7.10
N GLY A 169 2.47 -5.18 8.26
CA GLY A 169 2.62 -4.40 9.49
C GLY A 169 2.12 -2.97 9.31
N ASN A 170 2.99 -1.97 9.51
CA ASN A 170 2.67 -0.56 9.29
C ASN A 170 2.83 -0.05 7.86
N ARG A 171 3.24 -0.87 6.88
CA ARG A 171 3.48 -0.42 5.51
C ARG A 171 2.33 -0.82 4.59
N GLN A 172 1.80 0.14 3.85
CA GLN A 172 0.81 -0.07 2.79
C GLN A 172 1.41 0.31 1.44
N ILE A 173 1.12 -0.47 0.41
CA ILE A 173 1.42 -0.17 -0.99
C ILE A 173 0.12 -0.24 -1.78
N ILE A 174 -0.29 0.87 -2.39
CA ILE A 174 -1.44 0.95 -3.31
C ILE A 174 -0.88 1.13 -4.71
N ILE A 175 -1.41 0.38 -5.68
CA ILE A 175 -0.95 0.39 -7.07
C ILE A 175 -2.12 0.27 -8.05
N HIS A 176 -2.07 1.05 -9.13
CA HIS A 176 -3.06 1.00 -10.21
C HIS A 176 -2.46 1.55 -11.52
N ALA A 177 -3.06 1.16 -12.65
CA ALA A 177 -2.74 1.77 -13.94
C ALA A 177 -3.29 3.21 -14.01
N GLN A 178 -2.49 4.11 -14.58
CA GLN A 178 -2.83 5.52 -14.81
C GLN A 178 -2.71 5.84 -16.30
N GLY A 179 -3.87 5.89 -16.97
CA GLY A 179 -3.91 5.96 -18.43
C GLY A 179 -3.25 4.75 -19.08
N ASP A 180 -2.79 4.90 -20.32
CA ASP A 180 -2.20 3.78 -21.08
C ASP A 180 -0.70 3.60 -20.81
N LYS A 181 -0.05 4.61 -20.23
CA LYS A 181 1.41 4.69 -20.16
C LYS A 181 1.97 4.28 -18.80
N ASP A 182 1.39 4.83 -17.73
CA ASP A 182 2.05 4.89 -16.42
C ASP A 182 1.33 3.98 -15.41
N VAL A 183 2.08 3.48 -14.44
CA VAL A 183 1.53 2.77 -13.28
C VAL A 183 1.87 3.58 -12.04
N LYS A 184 0.83 4.04 -11.33
CA LYS A 184 0.96 4.86 -10.14
C LYS A 184 1.04 3.98 -8.91
N VAL A 185 1.97 4.31 -8.02
CA VAL A 185 2.17 3.58 -6.76
C VAL A 185 2.32 4.56 -5.61
N THR A 186 1.59 4.29 -4.53
CA THR A 186 1.71 5.06 -3.29
C THR A 186 2.07 4.10 -2.16
N LEU A 187 3.26 4.30 -1.58
CA LEU A 187 3.73 3.55 -0.42
C LEU A 187 3.63 4.46 0.80
N GLU A 188 2.94 4.02 1.85
CA GLU A 188 2.62 4.85 3.02
C GLU A 188 2.86 4.11 4.33
N ASP A 189 3.20 4.88 5.36
CA ASP A 189 3.18 4.44 6.75
C ASP A 189 1.77 4.62 7.35
N LEU A 190 1.12 3.50 7.63
CA LEU A 190 -0.22 3.44 8.18
C LEU A 190 -0.35 4.07 9.57
N ARG A 191 0.75 4.24 10.32
CA ARG A 191 0.72 4.93 11.62
C ARG A 191 0.35 6.41 11.48
N HIS A 192 0.70 7.02 10.35
CA HIS A 192 0.34 8.41 10.04
C HIS A 192 -1.08 8.49 9.46
N LYS A 193 -1.49 7.50 8.68
CA LYS A 193 -2.84 7.44 8.08
C LYS A 193 -3.93 7.10 9.11
N PHE A 194 -3.62 6.21 10.04
CA PHE A 194 -4.54 5.70 11.06
C PHE A 194 -3.90 5.74 12.46
N PRO A 195 -3.66 6.93 13.03
CA PRO A 195 -2.95 7.08 14.31
C PRO A 195 -3.66 6.45 15.51
N ALA A 196 -4.95 6.13 15.39
CA ALA A 196 -5.75 5.45 16.41
C ALA A 196 -5.60 3.91 16.40
N LEU A 197 -5.02 3.34 15.34
CA LEU A 197 -4.73 1.91 15.23
C LEU A 197 -3.26 1.70 15.64
N LYS A 198 -2.96 1.71 16.94
CA LYS A 198 -1.62 1.43 17.47
C LYS A 198 -1.58 0.06 18.12
#